data_AF-A0A940ZPB3-F1
#
_entry.id   AF-A0A940ZPB3-F1
#
_cell.length_a   1.000
_cell.length_b   1.000
_cell.length_c   1.000
_cell.angle_alpha   90.00
_cell.angle_beta   90.00
_cell.angle_gamma   90.00
#
_symmetry.space_group_name_H-M   'P 1'
#
loop_
_entity.id
_entity.type
_entity.pdbx_description
1 polymer ?
#
loop_
_entity_poly.entity_id
_entity_poly.type
_entity_poly.pdbx_seq_one_letter_code
_entity_poly.pdbx_strand_id
1 'polypeptide(L)' 'MEVGIEPAMHTYSGGLGVLAGDTIRSAADLQVPLVGVTLLHRKGYFHQTIDTLGRQHEEA' A
#
# COMPACT_ATOMS: atom_id res chain seq x y z
N MET A 1 1.48 8.70 -5.66
CA MET A 1 2.57 7.72 -5.48
C MET A 1 2.25 6.93 -4.24
N GLU A 2 2.42 5.63 -4.30
CA GLU A 2 2.01 4.70 -3.25
C GLU A 2 3.20 4.30 -2.38
N VAL A 3 2.95 4.03 -1.10
CA VAL A 3 3.95 3.45 -0.19
C VAL A 3 3.25 2.42 0.67
N GLY A 4 3.73 1.19 0.65
CA GLY A 4 3.30 0.13 1.57
C GLY A 4 4.04 0.26 2.89
N ILE A 5 3.34 0.69 3.94
CA ILE A 5 3.92 0.80 5.30
C ILE A 5 3.41 -0.35 6.18
N GLU A 6 2.09 -0.56 6.17
CA GLU A 6 1.38 -1.56 6.95
C GLU A 6 0.20 -2.05 6.10
N PRO A 7 -0.19 -3.33 6.16
CA PRO A 7 -1.34 -3.85 5.40
C PRO A 7 -2.66 -3.10 5.66
N ALA A 8 -2.84 -2.56 6.87
CA ALA A 8 -4.03 -1.79 7.25
C ALA A 8 -4.01 -0.34 6.71
N MET A 9 -2.86 0.13 6.21
CA MET A 9 -2.74 1.44 5.58
C MET A 9 -2.96 1.35 4.08
N HIS A 10 -4.10 1.85 3.62
CA HIS A 10 -4.49 1.84 2.22
C HIS A 10 -3.80 2.93 1.38
N THR A 11 -2.48 3.03 1.50
CA THR A 11 -1.62 3.95 0.74
C THR A 11 -0.92 3.26 -0.42
N TYR A 12 -1.28 2.00 -0.72
CA TYR A 12 -0.77 1.23 -1.84
C TYR A 12 -1.76 0.17 -2.34
N SER A 13 -1.52 -0.31 -3.56
CA SER A 13 -2.41 -1.22 -4.29
C SER A 13 -1.68 -2.42 -4.89
N GLY A 14 -0.34 -2.41 -4.89
CA GLY A 14 0.45 -3.50 -5.48
C GLY A 14 1.96 -3.38 -5.30
N GLY A 15 2.70 -4.06 -6.17
CA GLY A 15 4.15 -4.27 -6.02
C GLY A 15 5.01 -3.00 -6.01
N LEU A 16 4.57 -1.92 -6.67
CA LEU A 16 5.29 -0.63 -6.63
C LEU A 16 5.28 -0.01 -5.23
N GLY A 17 4.14 -0.06 -4.54
CA GLY A 17 4.06 0.43 -3.16
C GLY A 17 4.83 -0.44 -2.19
N VAL A 18 4.84 -1.77 -2.40
CA VAL A 18 5.68 -2.71 -1.64
C VAL A 18 7.16 -2.38 -1.83
N LEU A 19 7.61 -2.21 -3.08
CA LEU A 19 8.99 -1.83 -3.38
C LEU A 19 9.38 -0.49 -2.73
N ALA A 20 8.49 0.50 -2.76
CA ALA A 20 8.72 1.78 -2.09
C ALA A 20 8.85 1.60 -0.55
N GLY A 21 8.01 0.77 0.06
CA GLY A 21 8.09 0.39 1.47
C GLY A 21 9.42 -0.31 1.82
N ASP A 22 9.80 -1.32 1.05
CA ASP A 22 11.05 -2.07 1.22
C ASP A 22 12.28 -1.19 1.02
N THR A 23 12.21 -0.21 0.12
CA THR A 23 13.27 0.78 -0.08
C THR A 23 13.42 1.67 1.16
N ILE A 24 12.32 2.15 1.74
CA ILE A 24 12.34 2.95 2.98
C ILE A 24 12.88 2.12 4.13
N ARG A 25 12.46 0.86 4.26
CA ARG A 25 12.96 -0.08 5.27
C ARG A 25 14.47 -0.29 5.13
N SER A 26 14.94 -0.55 3.91
CA SER A 26 16.38 -0.74 3.64
C SER A 26 17.19 0.52 3.97
N ALA A 27 16.66 1.71 3.66
CA ALA A 27 17.30 2.97 4.03
C ALA A 27 17.41 3.15 5.55
N ALA A 28 16.37 2.75 6.30
CA ALA A 28 16.39 2.77 7.76
C ALA A 28 17.43 1.79 8.33
N ASP A 29 17.48 0.55 7.81
CA ASP A 29 18.45 -0.47 8.22
C ASP A 29 19.90 -0.01 7.96
N LEU A 30 20.13 0.73 6.86
CA LEU A 30 21.42 1.30 6.49
C LEU A 30 21.72 2.67 7.12
N GLN A 31 20.82 3.21 7.94
CA GLN A 31 20.93 4.56 8.52
C GLN A 31 21.14 5.67 7.49
N VAL A 32 20.58 5.50 6.29
CA VAL A 32 20.64 6.50 5.21
C VAL A 32 19.66 7.64 5.54
N PRO A 33 20.10 8.91 5.51
CA PRO A 33 19.19 10.04 5.69
C PRO A 33 18.23 10.13 4.50
N LEU A 34 16.96 9.75 4.73
CA LEU A 34 15.91 9.70 3.72
C LEU A 34 14.60 10.26 4.27
N VAL A 35 13.83 10.94 3.42
CA VAL A 35 12.46 11.40 3.71
C VAL A 35 11.51 10.79 2.69
N GLY A 36 10.53 10.01 3.17
CA GLY A 36 9.44 9.49 2.34
C GLY A 36 8.20 10.39 2.43
N VAL A 37 7.57 10.66 1.28
CA VAL A 37 6.30 11.41 1.20
C VAL A 37 5.28 10.56 0.45
N THR A 38 4.10 10.41 1.04
CA THR A 38 2.98 9.66 0.42
C THR A 38 1.64 10.34 0.68
N LEU A 39 0.63 9.96 -0.08
CA LEU A 39 -0.74 10.44 0.10
C LEU A 39 -1.48 9.57 1.12
N LEU A 40 -2.13 10.20 2.10
CA LEU A 40 -3.03 9.50 3.02
C LEU A 40 -4.44 9.45 2.44
N HIS A 41 -4.74 8.38 1.72
CA HIS A 41 -6.05 8.18 1.09
C HIS A 41 -7.11 7.79 2.14
N ARG A 42 -8.26 8.48 2.13
CA ARG A 42 -9.36 8.21 3.06
C ARG A 42 -10.06 6.88 2.78
N LYS A 43 -10.18 6.49 1.51
CA LYS A 43 -10.94 5.32 1.06
C LYS A 43 -10.08 4.15 0.57
N GLY A 44 -8.76 4.33 0.50
CA GLY A 44 -7.90 3.31 -0.09
C GLY A 44 -8.22 3.03 -1.56
N TYR A 45 -8.00 1.78 -1.98
CA TYR A 45 -8.27 1.30 -3.33
C TYR A 45 -9.73 0.80 -3.44
N PHE A 46 -10.03 -0.36 -2.84
CA PHE A 46 -11.38 -0.88 -2.59
C PHE A 46 -11.29 -2.08 -1.64
N HIS A 47 -12.42 -2.47 -1.05
CA HIS A 47 -12.59 -3.75 -0.38
C HIS A 47 -13.16 -4.78 -1.36
N GLN A 48 -12.43 -5.88 -1.55
CA GLN A 48 -12.82 -6.93 -2.49
C GLN A 48 -13.63 -8.01 -1.79
N THR A 49 -14.81 -8.34 -2.34
CA THR A 49 -15.58 -9.53 -1.95
C THR A 49 -15.82 -10.43 -3.16
N ILE A 50 -15.95 -11.73 -2.93
CA ILE A 50 -16.24 -12.73 -3.98
C ILE A 50 -17.59 -13.36 -3.69
N ASP A 51 -18.50 -13.33 -4.65
CA ASP A 51 -19.82 -13.94 -4.50
C ASP A 51 -19.82 -15.47 -4.72
N THR A 52 -20.96 -16.12 -4.48
CA THR A 52 -21.10 -17.57 -4.64
C THR A 52 -20.95 -18.05 -6.09
N LEU A 53 -20.95 -17.14 -7.07
CA LEU A 53 -20.70 -17.41 -8.48
C LEU A 53 -19.24 -17.14 -8.88
N GLY A 54 -18.37 -16.78 -7.93
CA GLY A 54 -16.96 -16.48 -8.17
C GLY A 54 -16.72 -15.11 -8.79
N ARG A 55 -17.71 -14.22 -8.79
CA ARG A 55 -17.55 -12.85 -9.33
C ARG A 55 -17.05 -11.92 -8.24
N GLN A 56 -16.12 -11.04 -8.63
CA GLN A 56 -15.61 -9.98 -7.78
C GLN A 56 -16.63 -8.84 -7.64
N HIS A 57 -16.78 -8.33 -6.43
CA HIS A 57 -17.49 -7.10 -6.10
C HIS A 57 -16.57 -6.15 -5.34
N GLU A 58 -16.78 -4.84 -5.53
CA GLU A 58 -15.94 -3.77 -4.97
C GLU A 58 -16.79 -2.89 -4.05
N GLU A 59 -16.30 -2.68 -2.83
CA GLU A 59 -16.88 -1.76 -1.84
C GLU A 59 -15.89 -0.64 -1.50
N ALA A 60 -16.39 0.56 -1.23
CA ALA A 60 -15.61 1.80 -1.09
C ALA A 60 -15.42 2.28 0.35
#